data_AF-A0A0G1T0F8-F1
#
_entry.id   AF-A0A0G1T0F8-F1
#
_cell.length_a   1.000
_cell.length_b   1.000
_cell.length_c   1.000
_cell.angle_alpha   90.00
_cell.angle_beta   90.00
_cell.angle_gamma   90.00
#
_symmetry.space_group_name_H-M   'P 1'
#
loop_
_entity.id
_entity.type
_entity.pdbx_description
1 polymer ?
#
loop_
_entity_poly.entity_id
_entity_poly.type
_entity_poly.pdbx_seq_one_letter_code
_entity_poly.pdbx_strand_id
1 'polypeptide(L)'
;MGERPKTLDMPEGETLEQKKERLRPVFRRSLEVFQNPDRPLREGALTVTREFNGEIETVPGLVVLDILDDAVELGGIEDDGEIGASAFMTWEEILDAKEEGDG
;
A
#
# COMPACT_ATOMS: atom_id res chain seq x y z
N MET A 1 9.15 32.27 2.51
CA MET A 1 9.96 31.07 2.19
C MET A 1 9.61 30.00 3.21
N GLY A 2 9.25 28.81 2.73
CA GLY A 2 9.01 27.61 3.54
C GLY A 2 7.53 27.34 3.80
N GLU A 3 6.75 27.08 2.75
CA GLU A 3 5.53 26.27 2.94
C GLU A 3 5.99 24.92 3.47
N ARG A 4 5.64 24.62 4.73
CA ARG A 4 5.91 23.32 5.33
C ARG A 4 5.19 22.28 4.47
N PRO A 5 5.84 21.15 4.12
CA PRO A 5 5.15 20.08 3.42
C PRO A 5 3.92 19.71 4.25
N LYS A 6 2.77 19.61 3.60
CA LYS A 6 1.52 19.14 4.21
C LYS A 6 1.85 17.83 4.92
N THR A 7 1.85 17.87 6.24
CA THR A 7 1.78 16.65 7.06
C THR A 7 0.64 15.83 6.47
N LEU A 8 0.92 14.57 6.11
CA LEU A 8 -0.14 13.60 5.90
C LEU A 8 -1.11 13.75 7.07
N ASP A 9 -2.38 13.97 6.79
CA ASP A 9 -3.47 13.88 7.77
C ASP A 9 -3.63 12.38 8.10
N MET A 10 -2.60 11.79 8.71
CA MET A 10 -2.75 10.52 9.39
C MET A 10 -3.73 10.78 10.52
N PRO A 11 -4.78 9.96 10.68
CA PRO A 11 -5.65 10.09 11.83
C PRO A 11 -4.83 9.86 13.09
N GLU A 12 -4.39 10.94 13.75
CA GLU A 12 -3.71 10.90 15.03
C GLU A 12 -4.66 10.16 16.02
N GLY A 13 -4.32 8.93 16.38
CA GLY A 13 -5.09 8.12 17.33
C GLY A 13 -5.93 6.97 16.76
N GLU A 14 -5.78 6.59 15.48
CA GLU A 14 -6.37 5.35 14.95
C GLU A 14 -5.72 4.11 15.60
N THR A 15 -6.54 3.16 16.09
CA THR A 15 -6.02 1.88 16.57
C THR A 15 -5.60 0.99 15.40
N LEU A 16 -4.74 -0.01 15.66
CA LEU A 16 -4.33 -0.98 14.64
C LEU A 16 -5.54 -1.67 13.98
N GLU A 17 -6.58 -1.99 14.75
CA GLU A 17 -7.80 -2.60 14.24
C GLU A 17 -8.55 -1.67 13.28
N GLN A 18 -8.72 -0.39 13.64
CA GLN A 18 -9.37 0.59 12.78
C GLN A 18 -8.58 0.79 11.47
N LYS A 19 -7.25 0.81 11.55
CA LYS A 19 -6.37 0.86 10.39
C LYS A 19 -6.57 -0.34 9.47
N LYS A 20 -6.58 -1.54 10.04
CA LYS A 20 -6.88 -2.78 9.31
C LYS A 20 -8.25 -2.71 8.64
N GLU A 21 -9.29 -2.25 9.34
CA GLU A 21 -10.62 -2.09 8.78
C GLU A 21 -10.66 -1.11 7.59
N ARG A 22 -9.94 0.01 7.70
CA ARG A 22 -9.84 1.03 6.64
C ARG A 22 -9.06 0.54 5.41
N LEU A 23 -7.93 -0.12 5.61
CA LEU A 23 -7.02 -0.53 4.53
C LEU A 23 -7.37 -1.88 3.91
N ARG A 24 -8.02 -2.78 4.65
CA ARG A 24 -8.47 -4.09 4.14
C ARG A 24 -9.22 -4.03 2.82
N PRO A 25 -10.23 -3.16 2.60
CA PRO A 25 -10.92 -3.12 1.31
C PRO A 25 -9.98 -2.74 0.16
N VAL A 26 -9.05 -1.81 0.38
CA VAL A 26 -8.05 -1.39 -0.62
C VAL A 26 -7.12 -2.56 -0.96
N PHE A 27 -6.56 -3.22 0.06
CA PHE A 27 -5.67 -4.35 -0.13
C PHE A 27 -6.37 -5.56 -0.75
N ARG A 28 -7.62 -5.82 -0.37
CA ARG A 28 -8.41 -6.91 -0.95
C ARG A 28 -8.65 -6.69 -2.44
N ARG A 29 -9.00 -5.46 -2.85
CA ARG A 29 -9.19 -5.13 -4.27
C ARG A 29 -7.91 -5.33 -5.09
N SER A 30 -6.77 -4.88 -4.55
CA SER A 30 -5.45 -5.09 -5.18
C SER A 30 -5.13 -6.58 -5.33
N LEU A 31 -5.36 -7.37 -4.29
CA LEU A 31 -5.18 -8.83 -4.31
C LEU A 31 -6.11 -9.53 -5.33
N GLU A 32 -7.37 -9.08 -5.44
CA GLU A 32 -8.32 -9.60 -6.44
C GLU A 32 -7.83 -9.35 -7.88
N VAL A 33 -7.13 -8.25 -8.13
CA VAL A 33 -6.49 -8.00 -9.43
C VAL A 33 -5.32 -8.94 -9.64
N PHE A 34 -4.43 -9.09 -8.66
CA PHE A 34 -3.29 -10.01 -8.76
C PHE A 34 -3.72 -11.46 -9.04
N GLN A 35 -4.79 -11.92 -8.41
CA GLN A 35 -5.33 -13.28 -8.60
C GLN A 35 -6.07 -13.47 -9.93
N ASN A 36 -6.30 -12.39 -10.69
CA ASN A 36 -7.02 -12.45 -11.95
C ASN A 36 -6.06 -12.32 -13.15
N PRO A 37 -5.74 -13.42 -13.86
CA PRO A 37 -4.80 -13.40 -14.98
C PRO A 37 -5.31 -12.60 -16.18
N ASP A 38 -6.61 -12.31 -16.26
CA ASP A 38 -7.20 -11.50 -17.34
C ASP A 38 -7.10 -9.99 -17.07
N ARG A 39 -6.62 -9.57 -15.89
CA ARG A 39 -6.47 -8.16 -15.53
C ARG A 39 -4.98 -7.75 -15.44
N PRO A 40 -4.57 -6.65 -16.09
CA PRO A 40 -3.25 -6.08 -15.85
C PRO A 40 -3.06 -5.68 -14.39
N LEU A 41 -1.89 -6.01 -13.82
CA LEU A 41 -1.53 -5.69 -12.43
C LEU A 41 -1.63 -4.19 -12.10
N ARG A 42 -1.41 -3.33 -13.11
CA ARG A 42 -1.55 -1.87 -12.99
C ARG A 42 -2.95 -1.43 -12.55
N GLU A 43 -4.00 -2.20 -12.80
CA GLU A 43 -5.36 -1.90 -12.31
C GLU A 43 -5.51 -2.12 -10.79
N GLY A 44 -4.63 -2.90 -10.19
CA GLY A 44 -4.56 -3.16 -8.75
C GLY A 44 -3.41 -2.41 -8.07
N ALA A 45 -2.74 -1.51 -8.80
CA ALA A 45 -1.59 -0.78 -8.30
C ALA A 45 -1.99 0.19 -7.18
N LEU A 46 -1.17 0.22 -6.14
CA LEU A 46 -1.31 1.04 -4.96
C LEU A 46 -0.13 1.97 -4.80
N THR A 47 -0.41 3.15 -4.26
CA THR A 47 0.57 4.00 -3.58
C THR A 47 0.46 3.73 -2.08
N VAL A 48 1.54 3.22 -1.46
CA VAL A 48 1.60 2.91 -0.03
C VAL A 48 2.52 3.91 0.66
N THR A 49 2.04 4.51 1.74
CA THR A 49 2.88 5.30 2.65
C THR A 49 3.21 4.46 3.87
N ARG A 50 4.51 4.37 4.21
CA ARG A 50 5.02 3.55 5.31
C ARG A 50 6.05 4.29 6.15
N GLU A 51 6.25 3.83 7.37
CA GLU A 51 7.39 4.21 8.20
C GLU A 51 8.41 3.07 8.18
N PHE A 52 9.64 3.37 7.74
CA PHE A 52 10.73 2.40 7.69
C PHE A 52 12.02 3.04 8.21
N ASN A 53 12.66 2.42 9.19
CA ASN A 53 13.84 2.96 9.88
C ASN A 53 13.65 4.39 10.45
N GLY A 54 12.42 4.75 10.84
CA GLY A 54 12.10 6.08 11.37
C GLY A 54 11.94 7.17 10.30
N GLU A 55 11.93 6.79 9.02
CA GLU A 55 11.63 7.68 7.91
C GLU A 55 10.27 7.30 7.31
N ILE A 56 9.45 8.32 7.03
CA ILE A 56 8.20 8.14 6.30
C ILE A 56 8.50 8.24 4.81
N GLU A 57 8.17 7.19 4.07
CA GLU A 57 8.30 7.13 2.62
C GLU A 57 6.98 6.75 1.96
N THR A 58 6.79 7.20 0.71
CA THR A 58 5.62 6.88 -0.11
C THR A 58 6.10 6.15 -1.36
N VAL A 59 5.64 4.91 -1.54
CA VAL A 59 6.09 3.98 -2.58
C VAL A 59 4.93 3.72 -3.54
N PRO A 60 5.02 4.18 -4.81
CA PRO A 60 4.03 3.88 -5.84
C PRO A 60 4.27 2.53 -6.51
N GLY A 61 3.32 2.06 -7.32
CA GLY A 61 3.48 0.88 -8.17
C GLY A 61 3.54 -0.44 -7.40
N LEU A 62 2.85 -0.56 -6.26
CA LEU A 62 2.80 -1.79 -5.48
C LEU A 62 1.48 -2.56 -5.72
N VAL A 63 1.51 -3.88 -5.64
CA VAL A 63 0.30 -4.71 -5.64
C VAL A 63 0.36 -5.71 -4.49
N VAL A 64 -0.79 -6.01 -3.92
CA VAL A 64 -0.91 -6.96 -2.80
C VAL A 64 -0.83 -8.39 -3.35
N LEU A 65 0.12 -9.16 -2.82
CA LEU A 65 0.32 -10.57 -3.15
C LEU A 65 -0.38 -11.49 -2.14
N ASP A 66 -0.38 -11.08 -0.87
CA ASP A 66 -1.08 -11.81 0.21
C ASP A 66 -1.41 -10.88 1.39
N ILE A 67 -2.42 -11.25 2.18
CA ILE A 67 -2.86 -10.51 3.38
C ILE A 67 -2.87 -11.45 4.59
N LEU A 68 -1.91 -11.25 5.48
CA LEU A 68 -1.76 -12.01 6.73
C LEU A 68 -2.40 -11.25 7.92
N ASP A 69 -2.45 -11.91 9.07
CA ASP A 69 -2.99 -11.29 10.29
C ASP A 69 -2.12 -10.11 10.76
N ASP A 70 -0.79 -10.29 10.76
CA ASP A 70 0.19 -9.32 11.25
C ASP A 70 0.89 -8.51 10.15
N ALA A 71 0.83 -8.94 8.89
CA ALA A 71 1.51 -8.30 7.77
C ALA A 71 0.74 -8.37 6.44
N VAL A 72 1.20 -7.61 5.47
CA VAL A 72 0.75 -7.63 4.08
C VAL A 72 1.97 -7.86 3.19
N GLU A 73 1.89 -8.80 2.26
CA GLU A 73 2.93 -8.99 1.24
C GLU A 73 2.65 -8.07 0.06
N LEU A 74 3.62 -7.22 -0.28
CA LEU A 74 3.53 -6.25 -1.37
C LEU A 74 4.62 -6.57 -2.41
N GLY A 75 4.21 -6.68 -3.67
CA GLY A 75 5.09 -6.82 -4.83
C GLY A 75 5.22 -5.51 -5.59
N GLY A 76 6.42 -5.14 -6.00
CA GLY A 76 6.66 -4.02 -6.92
C GLY A 76 6.33 -4.41 -8.36
N ILE A 77 5.56 -3.58 -9.05
CA ILE A 77 5.24 -3.74 -10.47
C ILE A 77 6.36 -3.10 -11.30
N GLU A 78 7.01 -3.90 -12.15
CA GLU A 78 8.08 -3.42 -13.04
C GLU A 78 7.53 -2.73 -14.31
N ASP A 79 8.42 -2.19 -15.14
CA ASP A 79 8.06 -1.50 -16.39
C ASP A 79 7.40 -2.43 -17.41
N ASP A 80 7.74 -3.72 -17.41
CA ASP A 80 7.11 -4.72 -18.27
C ASP A 80 5.73 -5.19 -17.77
N GLY A 81 5.33 -4.78 -16.57
CA GLY A 81 4.03 -5.06 -15.98
C GLY A 81 3.96 -6.34 -15.13
N GLU A 82 5.08 -7.04 -14.93
CA GLU A 82 5.20 -8.19 -14.03
C GLU A 82 5.58 -7.77 -12.60
N ILE A 83 5.60 -8.75 -11.69
CA ILE A 83 6.11 -8.58 -10.32
C ILE A 83 7.62 -8.73 -10.31
N GLY A 84 8.31 -7.71 -9.80
CA GLY A 84 9.74 -7.77 -9.51
C GLY A 84 10.00 -8.32 -8.11
N ALA A 85 10.42 -7.44 -7.19
CA ALA A 85 10.66 -7.80 -5.80
C ALA A 85 9.40 -7.73 -4.95
N SER A 86 9.27 -8.61 -3.96
CA SER A 86 8.25 -8.54 -2.90
C SER A 86 8.87 -8.38 -1.51
N ALA A 87 8.08 -7.81 -0.59
CA ALA A 87 8.42 -7.73 0.82
C ALA A 87 7.16 -7.80 1.69
N PHE A 88 7.32 -8.35 2.88
CA PHE A 88 6.31 -8.27 3.93
C PHE A 88 6.43 -6.91 4.64
N MET A 89 5.29 -6.23 4.80
CA MET A 89 5.18 -5.02 5.62
C MET A 89 4.16 -5.26 6.72
N THR A 90 4.53 -4.94 7.95
CA THR A 90 3.58 -5.05 9.07
C THR A 90 2.49 -3.99 8.96
N TRP A 91 1.33 -4.26 9.55
CA TRP A 91 0.26 -3.27 9.65
C TRP A 91 0.66 -2.02 10.46
N GLU A 92 1.69 -2.11 11.28
CA GLU A 92 2.24 -0.98 12.03
C GLU A 92 3.06 -0.06 11.13
N GLU A 93 3.93 -0.64 10.29
CA GLU A 93 4.72 0.09 9.29
C GLU A 93 3.86 0.76 8.23
N ILE A 94 2.76 0.13 7.82
CA ILE A 94 1.82 0.71 6.86
C ILE A 94 1.07 1.84 7.55
N LEU A 95 1.16 3.04 6.97
CA LEU A 95 0.48 4.22 7.47
C LEU A 95 -0.78 4.51 6.65
N ASP A 96 -0.66 4.41 5.33
CA ASP A 96 -1.76 4.61 4.41
C ASP A 96 -1.54 3.83 3.10
N ALA A 97 -2.63 3.53 2.39
CA ALA A 97 -2.57 2.97 1.06
C ALA A 97 -3.79 3.40 0.24
N LYS A 98 -3.55 3.74 -1.03
CA LYS A 98 -4.59 4.16 -1.97
C LYS A 98 -4.30 3.63 -3.36
N GLU A 99 -5.35 3.49 -4.17
CA GLU A 99 -5.23 3.08 -5.57
C GLU A 99 -4.48 4.14 -6.39
N GLU A 100 -3.59 3.70 -7.28
CA GLU A 100 -2.94 4.62 -8.22
C GLU A 100 -3.99 5.19 -9.18
N GLY A 101 -4.21 6.51 -9.12
CA GLY A 101 -5.21 7.21 -9.93
C GLY A 101 -6.31 7.92 -9.15
N ASP A 102 -6.37 7.73 -7.81
CA ASP A 102 -7.21 8.54 -6.93
C ASP A 102 -6.46 9.85 -6.57
N GLY A 103 -6.55 10.85 -7.46
CA GLY A 103 -5.89 12.15 -7.37
C GLY A 103 -6.62 13.22 -8.17
#